data_AF-A0A1H1LLU6-F1
#
_entry.id   AF-A0A1H1LLU6-F1
#
_cell.length_a   1.000
_cell.length_b   1.000
_cell.length_c   1.000
_cell.angle_alpha   90.00
_cell.angle_beta   90.00
_cell.angle_gamma   90.00
#
_symmetry.space_group_name_H-M   'P 1'
#
loop_
_entity.id
_entity.type
_entity.pdbx_description
1 polymer ?
#
loop_
_entity_poly.entity_id
_entity_poly.type
_entity_poly.pdbx_seq_one_letter_code
_entity_poly.pdbx_strand_id
1 'polypeptide(L)'
;MKNFNKNNFFKHTFCEFTQIENFEFPENTNYKSKSDSMYFYTDEGVYRKSNHWGRVANCRWKLISTENYKNQNIVIAFAKWSDFYPINSSEKIFFIDVDFDSKSAKLQPKIENSTNFLFTFSEAQKRIKQINHLFKDDKWAKYFNGNLNDIRFKIISDFMNSDKILQEIKREFN
;
A
#
# COMPACT_ATOMS: atom_id res chain seq x y z
N MET A 1 -5.70 12.09 -13.78
CA MET A 1 -4.53 11.50 -13.08
C MET A 1 -3.28 12.31 -13.41
N LYS A 2 -2.38 12.52 -12.43
CA LYS A 2 -1.07 13.12 -12.71
C LYS A 2 -0.23 12.09 -13.48
N ASN A 3 0.35 12.50 -14.60
CA ASN A 3 1.33 11.67 -15.31
C ASN A 3 2.68 11.75 -14.57
N PHE A 4 3.11 10.61 -14.03
CA PHE A 4 4.42 10.52 -13.40
C PHE A 4 5.52 10.28 -14.43
N ASN A 5 6.73 10.73 -14.11
CA ASN A 5 7.94 10.55 -14.90
C ASN A 5 9.17 10.77 -14.00
N LYS A 6 10.37 10.68 -14.59
CA LYS A 6 11.66 10.86 -13.91
C LYS A 6 11.77 12.13 -13.05
N ASN A 7 11.02 13.19 -13.32
CA ASN A 7 11.13 14.48 -12.63
C ASN A 7 10.17 14.63 -11.42
N ASN A 8 9.18 13.76 -11.26
CA ASN A 8 8.12 13.94 -10.25
C ASN A 8 7.75 12.67 -9.45
N PHE A 9 8.16 11.47 -9.89
CA PHE A 9 7.79 10.22 -9.22
C PHE A 9 8.27 10.16 -7.75
N PHE A 10 9.31 10.89 -7.38
CA PHE A 10 9.88 10.93 -6.02
C PHE A 10 9.22 11.95 -5.07
N LYS A 11 8.08 12.55 -5.47
CA LYS A 11 7.39 13.60 -4.68
C LYS A 11 6.07 13.07 -4.12
N HIS A 12 6.12 12.53 -2.90
CA HIS A 12 4.94 12.05 -2.16
C HIS A 12 4.12 11.04 -2.96
N THR A 13 4.74 9.95 -3.37
CA THR A 13 4.07 8.89 -4.13
C THR A 13 4.00 7.57 -3.37
N PHE A 14 2.96 6.81 -3.65
CA PHE A 14 2.88 5.38 -3.42
C PHE A 14 3.20 4.65 -4.73
N CYS A 15 3.90 3.53 -4.63
CA CYS A 15 4.18 2.64 -5.76
C CYS A 15 4.57 1.25 -5.23
N GLU A 16 4.31 0.21 -6.01
CA GLU A 16 4.81 -1.14 -5.77
C GLU A 16 5.78 -1.51 -6.88
N PHE A 17 7.02 -1.80 -6.50
CA PHE A 17 8.08 -2.18 -7.43
C PHE A 17 8.19 -3.70 -7.48
N THR A 18 8.22 -4.26 -8.69
CA THR A 18 8.38 -5.69 -8.89
C THR A 18 9.85 -6.03 -9.04
N GLN A 19 10.36 -6.96 -8.24
CA GLN A 19 11.74 -7.43 -8.30
C GLN A 19 12.06 -8.01 -9.69
N ILE A 20 13.25 -7.69 -10.20
CA ILE A 20 13.78 -8.17 -11.48
C ILE A 20 15.18 -8.74 -11.24
N GLU A 21 15.42 -9.98 -11.66
CA GLU A 21 16.71 -10.66 -11.47
C GLU A 21 17.68 -10.41 -12.64
N ASN A 22 17.15 -10.31 -13.86
CA ASN A 22 17.96 -10.26 -15.10
C ASN A 22 18.16 -8.83 -15.63
N PHE A 23 18.34 -7.85 -14.74
CA PHE A 23 18.64 -6.46 -15.13
C PHE A 23 20.01 -6.04 -14.61
N GLU A 24 20.92 -5.75 -15.54
CA GLU A 24 22.21 -5.18 -15.23
C GLU A 24 22.13 -3.65 -15.30
N PHE A 25 22.49 -2.99 -14.21
CA PHE A 25 22.56 -1.53 -14.21
C PHE A 25 23.73 -1.07 -15.09
N PRO A 26 23.48 -0.23 -16.10
CA PRO A 26 24.56 0.33 -16.91
C PRO A 26 25.54 1.11 -16.03
N GLU A 27 26.83 1.10 -16.37
CA GLU A 27 27.88 1.83 -15.62
C GLU A 27 27.53 3.32 -15.48
N ASN A 28 26.95 3.90 -16.53
CA ASN A 28 26.40 5.25 -16.54
C ASN A 28 24.96 5.25 -16.02
N THR A 29 24.79 5.03 -14.72
CA THR A 29 23.46 5.12 -14.11
C THR A 29 22.89 6.52 -14.21
N ASN A 30 21.59 6.63 -14.50
CA ASN A 30 20.92 7.91 -14.67
C ASN A 30 20.93 8.76 -13.39
N TYR A 31 20.98 8.13 -12.21
CA TYR A 31 21.10 8.83 -10.94
C TYR A 31 21.52 7.88 -9.81
N LYS A 32 22.44 8.35 -8.96
CA LYS A 32 22.80 7.71 -7.69
C LYS A 32 22.48 8.67 -6.54
N SER A 33 21.67 8.22 -5.59
CA SER A 33 21.30 8.99 -4.41
C SER A 33 22.42 9.03 -3.35
N LYS A 34 22.32 9.95 -2.39
CA LYS A 34 23.26 10.05 -1.24
C LYS A 34 23.29 8.80 -0.36
N SER A 35 22.22 7.99 -0.37
CA SER A 35 22.12 6.73 0.35
C SER A 35 22.35 5.53 -0.57
N ASP A 36 23.17 5.71 -1.61
CA ASP A 36 23.61 4.71 -2.58
C ASP A 36 22.52 3.95 -3.37
N SER A 37 21.25 4.37 -3.29
CA SER A 37 20.22 3.84 -4.20
C SER A 37 20.47 4.35 -5.61
N MET A 38 20.41 3.46 -6.59
CA MET A 38 20.67 3.75 -8.01
C MET A 38 19.36 3.66 -8.79
N TYR A 39 19.22 4.54 -9.79
CA TYR A 39 18.04 4.65 -10.61
C TYR A 39 18.42 4.64 -12.10
N PHE A 40 17.64 3.90 -12.88
CA PHE A 40 17.73 3.88 -14.33
C PHE A 40 16.33 4.14 -14.90
N TYR A 41 16.19 5.24 -15.64
CA TYR A 41 14.92 5.70 -16.18
C TYR A 41 14.75 5.20 -17.61
N THR A 42 13.55 4.73 -17.93
CA THR A 42 13.11 4.40 -19.28
C THR A 42 11.89 5.26 -19.63
N ASP A 43 11.43 5.16 -20.88
CA ASP A 43 10.20 5.82 -21.29
C ASP A 43 8.97 5.25 -20.57
N GLU A 44 9.02 3.98 -20.17
CA GLU A 44 7.91 3.29 -19.52
C GLU A 44 7.92 3.38 -17.98
N GLY A 45 9.10 3.52 -17.37
CA GLY A 45 9.22 3.43 -15.92
C GLY A 45 10.61 3.66 -15.38
N VAL A 46 10.84 3.12 -14.18
CA VAL A 46 12.11 3.26 -13.46
C VAL A 46 12.54 1.95 -12.84
N TYR A 47 13.78 1.59 -13.11
CA TYR A 47 14.51 0.59 -12.33
C TYR A 47 15.15 1.27 -11.14
N ARG A 48 15.04 0.63 -9.98
CA ARG A 48 15.65 1.06 -8.72
C ARG A 48 16.43 -0.09 -8.12
N LYS A 49 17.72 0.13 -7.86
CA LYS A 49 18.57 -0.74 -7.04
C LYS A 49 18.66 -0.14 -5.65
N SER A 50 18.15 -0.86 -4.65
CA SER A 50 18.16 -0.37 -3.27
C SER A 50 18.09 -1.51 -2.26
N ASN A 51 18.65 -1.26 -1.08
CA ASN A 51 18.51 -2.11 0.09
C ASN A 51 17.41 -1.66 1.06
N HIS A 52 16.68 -0.59 0.71
CA HIS A 52 15.64 0.00 1.55
C HIS A 52 14.33 0.20 0.78
N TRP A 53 13.28 -0.48 1.24
CA TRP A 53 11.93 -0.45 0.66
C TRP A 53 10.88 -0.16 1.74
N GLY A 54 9.65 0.16 1.34
CA GLY A 54 8.59 0.65 2.21
C GLY A 54 8.58 2.17 2.30
N ARG A 55 8.97 2.75 3.44
CA ARG A 55 9.00 4.22 3.63
C ARG A 55 10.33 4.78 3.12
N VAL A 56 10.29 5.51 2.01
CA VAL A 56 11.46 6.17 1.40
C VAL A 56 11.23 7.67 1.41
N ALA A 57 11.85 8.37 2.37
CA ALA A 57 11.55 9.77 2.66
C ALA A 57 10.04 10.03 2.79
N ASN A 58 9.47 10.84 1.89
CA ASN A 58 8.05 11.18 1.84
C ASN A 58 7.21 10.22 1.00
N CYS A 59 7.84 9.23 0.36
CA CYS A 59 7.20 8.23 -0.47
C CYS A 59 6.93 6.92 0.29
N ARG A 60 6.14 6.05 -0.34
CA ARG A 60 5.74 4.73 0.12
C ARG A 60 5.92 3.74 -1.03
N TRP A 61 7.14 3.24 -1.19
CA TRP A 61 7.55 2.36 -2.28
C TRP A 61 7.77 0.96 -1.76
N LYS A 62 6.79 0.08 -1.94
CA LYS A 62 6.90 -1.32 -1.52
C LYS A 62 7.68 -2.11 -2.57
N LEU A 63 8.28 -3.20 -2.11
CA LEU A 63 8.88 -4.20 -2.97
C LEU A 63 7.94 -5.41 -3.03
N ILE A 64 7.59 -5.84 -4.23
CA ILE A 64 7.02 -7.14 -4.53
C ILE A 64 8.22 -8.04 -4.89
N SER A 65 8.55 -8.95 -3.99
CA SER A 65 9.66 -9.89 -4.14
C SER A 65 9.12 -11.31 -4.31
N THR A 66 9.82 -12.12 -5.10
CA THR A 66 9.55 -13.55 -5.32
C THR A 66 9.96 -14.41 -4.12
N GLU A 67 10.86 -13.90 -3.27
CA GLU A 67 11.39 -14.61 -2.11
C GLU A 67 11.12 -13.86 -0.80
N ASN A 68 11.45 -14.50 0.33
CA ASN A 68 11.40 -13.86 1.64
C ASN A 68 12.46 -12.74 1.74
N TYR A 69 12.13 -11.57 1.19
CA TYR A 69 12.94 -10.37 1.27
C TYR A 69 13.19 -10.00 2.74
N LYS A 70 14.46 -9.85 3.09
CA LYS A 70 14.89 -9.23 4.34
C LYS A 70 15.37 -7.81 4.04
N ASN A 71 14.95 -6.87 4.89
CA ASN A 71 15.49 -5.51 4.85
C ASN A 71 17.02 -5.55 4.86
N GLN A 72 17.66 -4.61 4.15
CA GLN A 72 19.11 -4.51 3.90
C GLN A 72 19.67 -5.38 2.77
N ASN A 73 18.91 -6.33 2.22
CA ASN A 73 19.31 -6.99 0.98
C ASN A 73 19.17 -6.02 -0.19
N ILE A 74 20.22 -5.90 -1.01
CA ILE A 74 20.18 -5.08 -2.23
C ILE A 74 19.31 -5.81 -3.25
N VAL A 75 18.24 -5.16 -3.69
CA VAL A 75 17.32 -5.68 -4.70
C VAL A 75 17.20 -4.68 -5.84
N ILE A 76 17.11 -5.22 -7.05
CA ILE A 76 16.75 -4.49 -8.26
C ILE A 76 15.27 -4.74 -8.53
N ALA A 77 14.52 -3.67 -8.74
CA ALA A 77 13.10 -3.77 -9.05
C ALA A 77 12.66 -2.66 -10.00
N PHE A 78 11.57 -2.92 -10.73
CA PHE A 78 11.01 -2.03 -11.73
C PHE A 78 9.58 -1.62 -11.37
N ALA A 79 9.22 -0.39 -11.72
CA ALA A 79 7.85 0.10 -11.68
C ALA A 79 7.57 0.99 -12.89
N LYS A 80 6.36 0.86 -13.47
CA LYS A 80 5.91 1.73 -14.56
C LYS A 80 5.55 3.10 -14.03
N TRP A 81 5.63 4.12 -14.87
CA TRP A 81 5.17 5.46 -14.54
C TRP A 81 3.67 5.51 -14.20
N SER A 82 2.87 4.65 -14.83
CA SER A 82 1.43 4.49 -14.55
C SER A 82 1.13 4.00 -13.14
N ASP A 83 2.09 3.37 -12.48
CA ASP A 83 1.89 2.67 -11.20
C ASP A 83 2.31 3.53 -9.99
N PHE A 84 2.53 4.83 -10.23
CA PHE A 84 2.74 5.82 -9.18
C PHE A 84 1.43 6.55 -8.88
N TYR A 85 1.17 6.72 -7.58
CA TYR A 85 -0.06 7.35 -7.07
C TYR A 85 0.28 8.46 -6.07
N PRO A 86 -0.33 9.64 -6.15
CA PRO A 86 -0.07 10.70 -5.18
C PRO A 86 -0.64 10.34 -3.80
N ILE A 87 0.15 10.51 -2.74
CA ILE A 87 -0.28 10.21 -1.35
C ILE A 87 -0.43 11.45 -0.46
N ASN A 88 -0.09 12.63 -0.96
CA ASN A 88 -0.37 13.91 -0.30
C ASN A 88 -1.60 14.62 -0.90
N SER A 89 -2.47 13.87 -1.57
CA SER A 89 -3.68 14.36 -2.21
C SER A 89 -4.91 14.09 -1.35
N SER A 90 -5.94 14.93 -1.48
CA SER A 90 -7.30 14.67 -0.98
C SER A 90 -8.10 13.73 -1.89
N GLU A 91 -7.49 13.26 -2.99
CA GLU A 91 -8.12 12.34 -3.93
C GLU A 91 -8.27 10.94 -3.32
N LYS A 92 -9.49 10.38 -3.44
CA LYS A 92 -9.82 9.04 -2.97
C LYS A 92 -9.54 8.02 -4.08
N ILE A 93 -8.33 7.46 -4.06
CA ILE A 93 -7.82 6.55 -5.10
C ILE A 93 -7.28 5.23 -4.55
N PHE A 94 -7.50 4.95 -3.27
CA PHE A 94 -7.06 3.71 -2.63
C PHE A 94 -8.24 2.97 -2.06
N PHE A 95 -8.23 1.65 -2.14
CA PHE A 95 -9.15 0.81 -1.39
C PHE A 95 -8.37 -0.04 -0.39
N ILE A 96 -9.11 -0.63 0.55
CA ILE A 96 -8.56 -1.56 1.52
C ILE A 96 -8.92 -2.95 1.02
N ASP A 97 -7.93 -3.82 0.98
CA ASP A 97 -8.10 -5.24 0.69
C ASP A 97 -7.87 -6.01 1.99
N VAL A 98 -8.81 -6.88 2.36
CA VAL A 98 -8.79 -7.62 3.63
C VAL A 98 -8.83 -9.11 3.35
N ASP A 99 -7.84 -9.80 3.86
CA ASP A 99 -7.78 -11.25 3.89
C ASP A 99 -8.12 -11.71 5.31
N PHE A 100 -9.30 -12.33 5.46
CA PHE A 100 -9.80 -12.80 6.74
C PHE A 100 -9.12 -14.07 7.22
N ASP A 101 -8.58 -14.90 6.30
CA ASP A 101 -7.88 -16.13 6.63
C ASP A 101 -6.49 -15.82 7.20
N SER A 102 -5.74 -14.95 6.52
CA SER A 102 -4.45 -14.46 7.01
C SER A 102 -4.56 -13.33 8.04
N LYS A 103 -5.79 -12.85 8.30
CA LYS A 103 -6.11 -11.75 9.23
C LYS A 103 -5.27 -10.50 8.95
N SER A 104 -5.19 -10.14 7.67
CA SER A 104 -4.36 -9.03 7.19
C SER A 104 -5.17 -8.04 6.38
N ALA A 105 -4.80 -6.76 6.48
CA ALA A 105 -5.38 -5.68 5.69
C ALA A 105 -4.27 -4.93 4.95
N LYS A 106 -4.46 -4.73 3.65
CA LYS A 106 -3.51 -4.08 2.75
C LYS A 106 -4.17 -2.92 2.03
N LEU A 107 -3.35 -1.93 1.71
CA LEU A 107 -3.74 -0.79 0.89
C LEU A 107 -3.46 -1.14 -0.57
N GLN A 108 -4.46 -0.94 -1.43
CA GLN A 108 -4.38 -1.16 -2.87
C GLN A 108 -4.78 0.11 -3.62
N PRO A 109 -4.10 0.46 -4.72
CA PRO A 109 -4.53 1.55 -5.60
C PRO A 109 -5.81 1.16 -6.36
N LYS A 110 -6.61 2.14 -6.76
CA LYS A 110 -7.82 1.94 -7.56
C LYS A 110 -7.48 1.14 -8.82
N ILE A 111 -8.29 0.12 -9.09
CA ILE A 111 -8.27 -0.65 -10.34
C ILE A 111 -9.42 -0.14 -11.21
N GLU A 112 -9.20 -0.04 -12.52
CA GLU A 112 -10.27 0.33 -13.46
C GLU A 112 -11.45 -0.65 -13.36
N ASN A 113 -12.67 -0.13 -13.44
CA ASN A 113 -13.92 -0.89 -13.32
C ASN A 113 -14.16 -1.56 -11.95
N SER A 114 -13.41 -1.23 -10.89
CA SER A 114 -13.74 -1.72 -9.56
C SER A 114 -14.88 -0.91 -8.91
N THR A 115 -15.76 -1.61 -8.19
CA THR A 115 -16.83 -1.01 -7.37
C THR A 115 -16.39 -0.80 -5.91
N ASN A 116 -15.08 -0.86 -5.65
CA ASN A 116 -14.53 -0.76 -4.30
C ASN A 116 -14.74 0.65 -3.73
N PHE A 117 -15.04 0.73 -2.44
CA PHE A 117 -15.09 2.01 -1.75
C PHE A 117 -13.67 2.61 -1.65
N LEU A 118 -13.54 3.87 -2.04
CA LEU A 118 -12.26 4.54 -2.15
C LEU A 118 -12.01 5.51 -0.99
N PHE A 119 -10.75 5.62 -0.63
CA PHE A 119 -10.21 6.44 0.44
C PHE A 119 -9.00 7.22 -0.05
N THR A 120 -8.72 8.33 0.62
CA THR A 120 -7.40 8.95 0.54
C THR A 120 -6.36 8.02 1.17
N PHE A 121 -5.09 8.22 0.84
CA PHE A 121 -4.02 7.44 1.44
C PHE A 121 -4.02 7.50 2.98
N SER A 122 -4.21 8.69 3.55
CA SER A 122 -4.21 8.88 5.01
C SER A 122 -5.37 8.17 5.69
N GLU A 123 -6.58 8.25 5.11
CA GLU A 123 -7.76 7.56 5.62
C GLU A 123 -7.56 6.03 5.59
N ALA A 124 -7.14 5.49 4.44
CA ALA A 124 -6.91 4.06 4.27
C ALA A 124 -5.89 3.53 5.29
N GLN A 125 -4.77 4.26 5.50
CA GLN A 125 -3.77 3.86 6.50
C GLN A 125 -4.32 3.81 7.92
N LYS A 126 -5.14 4.79 8.32
CA LYS A 126 -5.78 4.80 9.64
C LYS A 126 -6.73 3.62 9.81
N ARG A 127 -7.57 3.36 8.80
CA ARG A 127 -8.52 2.24 8.80
C ARG A 127 -7.81 0.89 8.84
N ILE A 128 -6.78 0.68 8.04
CA ILE A 128 -5.96 -0.56 8.06
C ILE A 128 -5.37 -0.80 9.45
N LYS A 129 -4.87 0.24 10.12
CA LYS A 129 -4.35 0.11 11.50
C LYS A 129 -5.44 -0.37 12.47
N GLN A 130 -6.66 0.15 12.33
CA GLN A 130 -7.80 -0.24 13.16
C GLN A 130 -8.26 -1.68 12.84
N ILE A 131 -8.34 -2.06 11.56
CA ILE A 131 -8.69 -3.43 11.12
C ILE A 131 -7.67 -4.43 11.70
N ASN A 132 -6.38 -4.15 11.56
CA ASN A 132 -5.33 -4.99 12.13
C ASN A 132 -5.44 -5.10 13.66
N HIS A 133 -5.95 -4.08 14.35
CA HIS A 133 -6.23 -4.16 15.78
C HIS A 133 -7.45 -5.06 16.09
N LEU A 134 -8.53 -4.99 15.29
CA LEU A 134 -9.70 -5.87 15.42
C LEU A 134 -9.35 -7.36 15.23
N PHE A 135 -8.34 -7.67 14.41
CA PHE A 135 -7.83 -9.02 14.25
C PHE A 135 -6.96 -9.50 15.41
N LYS A 136 -6.23 -8.58 16.07
CA LYS A 136 -5.30 -8.89 17.17
C LYS A 136 -5.98 -8.98 18.54
N ASP A 137 -7.01 -8.16 18.78
CA ASP A 137 -7.74 -8.10 20.05
C ASP A 137 -9.18 -8.57 19.83
N ASP A 138 -9.75 -9.29 20.80
CA ASP A 138 -11.14 -9.75 20.82
C ASP A 138 -11.97 -9.12 21.95
N LYS A 139 -11.35 -8.34 22.87
CA LYS A 139 -12.05 -7.72 24.00
C LYS A 139 -13.19 -6.81 23.58
N TRP A 140 -13.02 -6.14 22.44
CA TRP A 140 -14.05 -5.29 21.87
C TRP A 140 -15.30 -6.07 21.44
N ALA A 141 -15.16 -7.35 21.12
CA ALA A 141 -16.24 -8.19 20.60
C ALA A 141 -17.15 -8.74 21.72
N LYS A 142 -16.73 -8.65 22.99
CA LYS A 142 -17.46 -9.19 24.16
C LYS A 142 -18.84 -8.56 24.38
N TYR A 143 -19.08 -7.39 23.80
CA TYR A 143 -20.34 -6.67 23.92
C TYR A 143 -21.35 -7.01 22.81
N PHE A 144 -20.99 -7.95 21.92
CA PHE A 144 -21.79 -8.36 20.79
C PHE A 144 -22.24 -9.81 20.95
N ASN A 145 -23.45 -10.10 20.49
CA ASN A 145 -23.97 -11.47 20.45
C ASN A 145 -23.53 -12.16 19.15
N GLY A 146 -22.96 -13.37 19.25
CA GLY A 146 -22.64 -14.22 18.10
C GLY A 146 -21.19 -14.71 18.04
N ASN A 147 -20.85 -15.36 16.92
CA ASN A 147 -19.51 -15.86 16.68
C ASN A 147 -18.55 -14.70 16.36
N LEU A 148 -17.36 -14.70 16.99
CA LEU A 148 -16.34 -13.68 16.80
C LEU A 148 -15.94 -13.46 15.34
N ASN A 149 -15.86 -14.53 14.54
CA ASN A 149 -15.48 -14.44 13.14
C ASN A 149 -16.57 -13.77 12.31
N ASP A 150 -17.85 -14.08 12.57
CA ASP A 150 -18.98 -13.45 11.89
C ASP A 150 -19.07 -11.96 12.23
N ILE A 151 -18.86 -11.62 13.50
CA ILE A 151 -18.85 -10.22 13.98
C ILE A 151 -17.70 -9.46 13.30
N ARG A 152 -16.49 -10.05 13.27
CA ARG A 152 -15.34 -9.46 12.57
C ARG A 152 -15.63 -9.26 11.10
N PHE A 153 -16.16 -10.28 10.42
CA PHE A 153 -16.45 -10.22 9.00
C PHE A 153 -17.39 -9.07 8.68
N LYS A 154 -18.52 -8.97 9.38
CA LYS A 154 -19.52 -7.92 9.14
C LYS A 154 -18.97 -6.53 9.44
N ILE A 155 -18.40 -6.30 10.63
CA ILE A 155 -17.88 -4.99 11.02
C ILE A 155 -16.75 -4.53 10.12
N ILE A 156 -15.81 -5.42 9.76
CA ILE A 156 -14.69 -5.05 8.89
C ILE A 156 -15.17 -4.80 7.46
N SER A 157 -16.11 -5.61 6.95
CA SER A 157 -16.72 -5.41 5.63
C SER A 157 -17.44 -4.08 5.52
N ASP A 158 -18.23 -3.70 6.53
CA ASP A 158 -18.89 -2.39 6.56
C ASP A 158 -17.86 -1.26 6.67
N PHE A 159 -16.80 -1.47 7.46
CA PHE A 159 -15.77 -0.46 7.69
C PHE A 159 -14.87 -0.22 6.49
N MET A 160 -14.62 -1.22 5.65
CA MET A 160 -13.86 -1.03 4.41
C MET A 160 -14.73 -0.49 3.28
N ASN A 161 -16.07 -0.60 3.37
CA ASN A 161 -17.01 -0.21 2.30
C ASN A 161 -17.89 1.00 2.64
N SER A 162 -17.48 1.84 3.61
CA SER A 162 -18.23 3.05 3.99
C SER A 162 -17.32 4.19 4.43
N ASP A 163 -17.89 5.40 4.51
CA ASP A 163 -17.27 6.57 5.11
C ASP A 163 -17.43 6.63 6.64
N LYS A 164 -18.28 5.78 7.22
CA LYS A 164 -18.53 5.70 8.67
C LYS A 164 -17.25 5.41 9.44
N ILE A 165 -17.16 5.96 10.65
CA ILE A 165 -16.08 5.63 11.58
C ILE A 165 -16.37 4.30 12.28
N LEU A 166 -15.34 3.60 12.73
CA LEU A 166 -15.48 2.28 13.36
C LEU A 166 -16.45 2.27 14.55
N GLN A 167 -16.52 3.37 15.31
CA GLN A 167 -17.44 3.48 16.44
C GLN A 167 -18.91 3.51 16.00
N GLU A 168 -19.23 4.17 14.89
CA GLU A 168 -20.59 4.21 14.34
C GLU A 168 -21.03 2.83 13.90
N ILE A 169 -20.18 2.13 13.16
CA ILE A 169 -20.45 0.76 12.69
C ILE A 169 -20.67 -0.19 13.88
N LYS A 170 -19.81 -0.11 14.90
CA LYS A 170 -19.97 -0.89 16.12
C LYS A 170 -21.28 -0.60 16.85
N ARG A 171 -21.77 0.64 16.83
CA ARG A 171 -23.03 1.02 17.46
C ARG A 171 -24.23 0.53 16.66
N GLU A 172 -24.18 0.60 15.33
CA GLU A 172 -25.26 0.14 14.45
C GLU A 172 -25.37 -1.38 14.37
N PHE A 173 -24.29 -2.10 14.65
CA PHE A 173 -24.27 -3.55 14.69
C PHE A 173 -24.95 -4.13 15.96
N ASN A 174 -25.07 -3.32 17.02
CA ASN A 174 -25.67 -3.69 18.30
C ASN A 174 -27.20 -3.57 18.30
#